data_AF-A0A6I9MJF8-F1
#
_entry.id   AF-A0A6I9MJF8-F1
#
_cell.length_a   1.000
_cell.length_b   1.000
_cell.length_c   1.000
_cell.angle_alpha   90.00
_cell.angle_beta   90.00
_cell.angle_gamma   90.00
#
_symmetry.space_group_name_H-M   'P 1'
#
loop_
_entity.id
_entity.type
_entity.pdbx_description
1 polymer ?
#
loop_
_entity_poly.entity_id
_entity_poly.type
_entity_poly.pdbx_seq_one_letter_code
_entity_poly.pdbx_strand_id
1 'polypeptide(L)'
;MTQSRERKTVGRTSPTEGQQDCQDIDECNFQNICVSGTCQNLPGCSRWCVTTDTSWDRSGGNCTDINECADPVNCINGLCVNTPGSYLCNCPADFELNPTGVGCVDTRVGNCFLDILARGDGGISCSAEIGVGVTRASCCCSLGGAWGNPCELCPAPNSTEYKTLCPGGEGFRPNPITVILEGKHPYFSV
;
A
#
# COMPACT_ATOMS: atom_id res chain seq x y z
N MET A 1 -11.27 -54.11 -27.65
CA MET A 1 -12.32 -53.40 -26.89
C MET A 1 -11.62 -52.65 -25.76
N THR A 2 -11.23 -51.39 -25.99
CA THR A 2 -11.93 -50.14 -25.61
C THR A 2 -11.68 -49.67 -24.17
N GLN A 3 -10.90 -48.56 -24.08
CA GLN A 3 -10.95 -47.39 -23.17
C GLN A 3 -11.49 -47.54 -21.73
N SER A 4 -10.76 -47.01 -20.74
CA SER A 4 -11.00 -45.65 -20.21
C SER A 4 -10.10 -45.30 -19.01
N ARG A 5 -9.67 -44.03 -18.99
CA ARG A 5 -8.93 -43.35 -17.91
C ARG A 5 -9.84 -43.08 -16.71
N GLU A 6 -9.31 -43.21 -15.50
CA GLU A 6 -9.79 -42.46 -14.34
C GLU A 6 -8.63 -41.65 -13.74
N ARG A 7 -8.69 -40.32 -13.91
CA ARG A 7 -7.82 -39.37 -13.19
C ARG A 7 -8.31 -39.28 -11.76
N LYS A 8 -7.53 -39.77 -10.78
CA LYS A 8 -7.75 -39.43 -9.38
C LYS A 8 -6.98 -38.17 -9.03
N THR A 9 -7.77 -37.09 -9.01
CA THR A 9 -7.61 -35.78 -8.37
C THR A 9 -6.45 -35.61 -7.38
N VAL A 10 -5.70 -34.52 -7.63
CA VAL A 10 -4.74 -33.86 -6.74
C VAL A 10 -5.30 -33.74 -5.33
N GLY A 11 -4.61 -34.33 -4.36
CA GLY A 11 -4.88 -34.16 -2.94
C GLY A 11 -4.58 -32.72 -2.52
N ARG A 12 -5.61 -32.06 -1.98
CA ARG A 12 -5.49 -30.81 -1.24
C ARG A 12 -4.76 -31.07 0.08
N THR A 13 -3.66 -30.38 0.31
CA THR A 13 -3.19 -30.05 1.66
C THR A 13 -3.28 -28.54 1.83
N SER A 14 -4.27 -28.09 2.60
CA SER A 14 -4.36 -26.72 3.14
C SER A 14 -3.53 -26.62 4.44
N PRO A 15 -3.49 -25.46 5.11
CA PRO A 15 -2.75 -24.23 4.81
C PRO A 15 -1.67 -23.96 5.90
N THR A 16 -0.54 -23.35 5.56
CA THR A 16 0.39 -22.83 6.58
C THR A 16 0.21 -21.31 6.71
N GLU A 17 -0.11 -20.89 7.94
CA GLU A 17 -0.25 -19.50 8.37
C GLU A 17 0.92 -18.61 7.90
N GLY A 18 0.59 -17.48 7.27
CA GLY A 18 1.51 -16.36 7.07
C GLY A 18 1.65 -15.84 5.65
N GLN A 19 1.15 -16.54 4.62
CA GLN A 19 1.26 -16.06 3.24
C GLN A 19 0.14 -15.04 2.97
N GLN A 20 0.50 -13.77 3.07
CA GLN A 20 -0.27 -12.65 2.55
C GLN A 20 -0.72 -12.93 1.11
N ASP A 21 -1.87 -12.37 0.76
CA ASP A 21 -2.58 -12.47 -0.51
C ASP A 21 -1.70 -12.00 -1.69
N CYS A 22 -0.76 -12.85 -2.11
CA CYS A 22 0.02 -12.66 -3.31
C CYS A 22 -0.89 -12.99 -4.48
N GLN A 23 -1.62 -11.99 -4.98
CA GLN A 23 -2.28 -12.12 -6.28
C GLN A 23 -1.19 -12.41 -7.33
N ASP A 24 -1.27 -13.57 -7.97
CA ASP A 24 -0.33 -14.02 -9.00
C ASP A 24 -0.35 -13.02 -10.18
N ILE A 25 0.74 -12.30 -10.38
CA ILE A 25 0.92 -11.38 -11.51
C ILE A 25 1.73 -12.13 -12.56
N ASP A 26 1.20 -12.30 -13.77
CA ASP A 26 1.93 -12.96 -14.85
C ASP A 26 3.06 -12.04 -15.37
N GLU A 27 4.26 -12.20 -14.80
CA GLU A 27 5.40 -11.38 -15.18
C GLU A 27 5.90 -11.71 -16.59
N CYS A 28 5.36 -12.75 -17.27
CA CYS A 28 5.64 -13.05 -18.67
C CYS A 28 4.96 -12.08 -19.65
N ASN A 29 4.04 -11.24 -19.18
CA ASN A 29 3.31 -10.30 -20.02
C ASN A 29 4.06 -8.97 -20.29
N PHE A 30 5.22 -8.76 -19.65
CA PHE A 30 6.10 -7.61 -19.85
C PHE A 30 7.10 -7.81 -21.01
N GLN A 31 7.78 -6.76 -21.49
CA GLN A 31 8.78 -6.88 -22.58
C GLN A 31 10.21 -7.09 -22.04
N ASN A 32 11.05 -7.81 -22.79
CA ASN A 32 12.47 -8.08 -22.50
C ASN A 32 12.77 -8.86 -21.21
N ILE A 33 11.84 -9.70 -20.77
CA ILE A 33 11.96 -10.45 -19.52
C ILE A 33 13.02 -11.57 -19.59
N CYS A 34 13.12 -12.24 -20.73
CA CYS A 34 14.13 -13.27 -20.96
C CYS A 34 15.11 -12.76 -22.03
N VAL A 35 16.40 -12.77 -21.71
CA VAL A 35 17.49 -12.45 -22.66
C VAL A 35 17.55 -13.49 -23.78
N SER A 36 17.25 -14.76 -23.45
CA SER A 36 16.98 -15.85 -24.39
C SER A 36 16.03 -16.88 -23.73
N GLY A 37 15.13 -17.47 -24.51
CA GLY A 37 14.18 -18.49 -24.04
C GLY A 37 12.73 -18.02 -23.92
N THR A 38 11.86 -18.94 -23.48
CA THR A 38 10.42 -18.71 -23.27
C THR A 38 10.13 -18.56 -21.78
N CYS A 39 9.46 -17.48 -21.40
CA CYS A 39 9.01 -17.25 -20.03
C CYS A 39 7.85 -18.19 -19.68
N GLN A 40 7.88 -18.74 -18.47
CA GLN A 40 6.79 -19.53 -17.90
C GLN A 40 6.42 -18.99 -16.50
N ASN A 41 5.14 -18.64 -16.34
CA ASN A 41 4.56 -18.20 -15.06
C ASN A 41 4.42 -19.38 -14.08
N LEU A 42 4.79 -19.19 -12.81
CA LEU A 42 4.72 -20.19 -11.75
C LEU A 42 3.79 -19.74 -10.61
N PRO A 43 3.13 -20.68 -9.91
CA PRO A 43 2.23 -20.35 -8.82
C PRO A 43 2.97 -19.66 -7.67
N GLY A 44 2.57 -18.42 -7.41
CA GLY A 44 3.12 -17.54 -6.37
C GLY A 44 4.24 -16.69 -6.95
N CYS A 45 3.90 -15.48 -7.42
CA CYS A 45 4.79 -14.36 -7.80
C CYS A 45 6.20 -14.80 -8.27
N SER A 46 6.29 -15.75 -9.20
CA SER A 46 7.56 -16.31 -9.62
C SER A 46 7.49 -16.80 -11.06
N ARG A 47 8.63 -16.74 -11.76
CA ARG A 47 8.76 -17.21 -13.14
C ARG A 47 10.11 -17.86 -13.40
N TRP A 48 10.23 -18.51 -14.56
CA TRP A 48 11.48 -19.06 -15.08
C TRP A 48 11.56 -18.96 -16.61
N CYS A 49 12.77 -18.85 -17.16
CA CYS A 49 13.03 -18.82 -18.61
C CYS A 49 13.57 -20.18 -19.07
N VAL A 50 12.98 -20.74 -20.13
CA VAL A 50 13.38 -22.04 -20.71
C VAL A 50 14.02 -21.84 -22.07
N THR A 51 15.25 -22.31 -22.27
CA THR A 51 15.91 -22.28 -23.59
C THR A 51 15.67 -23.59 -24.37
N THR A 52 15.81 -23.55 -25.69
CA THR A 52 15.47 -24.65 -26.63
C THR A 52 16.43 -25.84 -26.57
N ASP A 53 17.52 -25.70 -25.84
CA ASP A 53 18.54 -26.66 -25.53
C ASP A 53 18.43 -27.00 -24.05
N THR A 54 18.06 -28.24 -23.72
CA THR A 54 17.85 -28.74 -22.35
C THR A 54 19.14 -28.81 -21.53
N SER A 55 19.79 -27.68 -21.35
CA SER A 55 20.75 -27.42 -20.29
C SER A 55 20.06 -26.48 -19.31
N TRP A 56 19.78 -27.03 -18.12
CA TRP A 56 19.42 -26.25 -16.95
C TRP A 56 20.52 -25.24 -16.73
N ASP A 57 20.29 -24.03 -17.20
CA ASP A 57 21.14 -22.92 -16.87
C ASP A 57 20.98 -22.66 -15.37
N ARG A 58 21.85 -23.28 -14.56
CA ARG A 58 22.09 -22.86 -13.18
C ARG A 58 22.70 -21.45 -13.11
N SER A 59 23.01 -20.85 -14.26
CA SER A 59 23.35 -19.44 -14.39
C SER A 59 22.12 -18.58 -14.69
N GLY A 60 20.91 -19.15 -14.56
CA GLY A 60 19.60 -18.61 -14.93
C GLY A 60 19.67 -17.16 -15.36
N GLY A 61 19.91 -16.91 -16.66
CA GLY A 61 20.21 -15.61 -17.26
C GLY A 61 19.76 -14.46 -16.36
N ASN A 62 20.71 -13.98 -15.55
CA ASN A 62 20.53 -13.24 -14.31
C ASN A 62 19.13 -12.60 -14.20
N CYS A 63 18.19 -13.25 -13.51
CA CYS A 63 16.94 -12.61 -13.11
C CYS A 63 17.31 -11.49 -12.12
N THR A 64 17.78 -10.37 -12.65
CA THR A 64 18.02 -9.18 -11.87
C THR A 64 16.66 -8.67 -11.46
N ASP A 65 16.40 -8.82 -10.18
CA ASP A 65 15.30 -8.21 -9.47
C ASP A 65 15.15 -6.74 -9.91
N ILE A 66 13.92 -6.35 -10.27
CA ILE A 66 13.63 -4.97 -10.60
C ILE A 66 13.47 -4.25 -9.28
N ASN A 67 14.23 -3.19 -9.04
CA ASN A 67 14.02 -2.40 -7.83
C ASN A 67 12.81 -1.50 -7.99
N GLU A 68 11.62 -1.95 -7.57
CA GLU A 68 10.40 -1.14 -7.69
C GLU A 68 10.44 0.12 -6.83
N CYS A 69 11.25 0.14 -5.77
CA CYS A 69 11.47 1.32 -4.94
C CYS A 69 12.24 2.44 -5.66
N ALA A 70 12.77 2.18 -6.86
CA ALA A 70 13.30 3.23 -7.72
C ALA A 70 12.19 4.13 -8.28
N ASP A 71 10.95 3.66 -8.34
CA ASP A 71 9.78 4.46 -8.68
C ASP A 71 9.08 4.98 -7.40
N PRO A 72 9.02 6.30 -7.18
CA PRO A 72 8.42 6.89 -5.97
C PRO A 72 6.90 6.72 -5.90
N VAL A 73 6.24 6.23 -6.95
CA VAL A 73 4.80 5.89 -6.94
C VAL A 73 4.53 4.62 -6.12
N ASN A 74 5.54 3.75 -5.97
CA ASN A 74 5.42 2.54 -5.16
C ASN A 74 5.56 2.86 -3.66
N CYS A 75 4.63 2.35 -2.84
CA CYS A 75 4.53 2.65 -1.41
C CYS A 75 4.21 4.11 -1.08
N ILE A 76 3.13 4.65 -1.64
CA ILE A 76 2.65 6.00 -1.31
C ILE A 76 2.52 6.12 0.22
N ASN A 77 3.14 7.15 0.81
CA ASN A 77 3.18 7.40 2.26
C ASN A 77 3.86 6.32 3.13
N GLY A 78 4.63 5.42 2.50
CA GLY A 78 5.38 4.36 3.17
C GLY A 78 6.87 4.38 2.82
N LEU A 79 7.64 3.56 3.54
CA LEU A 79 9.03 3.26 3.19
C LEU A 79 9.06 1.99 2.33
N CYS A 80 9.45 2.13 1.07
CA CYS A 80 9.64 1.00 0.17
C CYS A 80 10.94 0.26 0.49
N VAL A 81 10.85 -1.07 0.62
CA VAL A 81 11.97 -1.99 0.80
C VAL A 81 11.93 -3.03 -0.31
N ASN A 82 12.94 -2.98 -1.18
CA ASN A 82 13.05 -3.90 -2.29
C ASN A 82 13.42 -5.32 -1.81
N THR A 83 12.79 -6.35 -2.38
CA THR A 83 13.02 -7.76 -2.03
C THR A 83 13.15 -8.59 -3.31
N PRO A 84 13.87 -9.72 -3.33
CA PRO A 84 13.95 -10.54 -4.54
C PRO A 84 12.56 -11.00 -5.01
N GLY A 85 12.12 -10.52 -6.17
CA GLY A 85 10.84 -10.82 -6.80
C GLY A 85 9.69 -9.88 -6.44
N SER A 86 9.88 -8.89 -5.55
CA SER A 86 8.82 -7.97 -5.13
C SER A 86 9.34 -6.79 -4.28
N TYR A 87 8.44 -6.01 -3.68
CA TYR A 87 8.79 -4.98 -2.70
C TYR A 87 7.82 -5.01 -1.52
N LEU A 88 8.27 -4.49 -0.38
CA LEU A 88 7.47 -4.33 0.82
C LEU A 88 7.31 -2.85 1.15
N CYS A 89 6.10 -2.47 1.54
CA CYS A 89 5.81 -1.13 2.05
C CYS A 89 5.74 -1.14 3.58
N ASN A 90 6.75 -0.56 4.21
CA ASN A 90 6.74 -0.34 5.65
C ASN A 90 5.98 0.94 5.96
N CYS A 91 4.79 0.80 6.53
CA CYS A 91 3.95 1.94 6.90
C CYS A 91 4.44 2.61 8.19
N PRO A 92 4.39 3.95 8.27
CA PRO A 92 4.62 4.69 9.51
C PRO A 92 3.65 4.29 10.62
N ALA A 93 3.95 4.68 11.86
CA ALA A 93 3.01 4.54 12.95
C ALA A 93 1.66 5.20 12.60
N ASP A 94 0.56 4.58 13.02
CA ASP A 94 -0.82 4.99 12.75
C ASP A 94 -1.31 4.82 11.29
N PHE A 95 -0.45 4.32 10.38
CA PHE A 95 -0.82 4.03 9.00
C PHE A 95 -0.82 2.52 8.76
N GLU A 96 -1.73 2.07 7.90
CA GLU A 96 -1.87 0.67 7.51
C GLU A 96 -1.73 0.54 6.00
N LEU A 97 -1.24 -0.62 5.56
CA LEU A 97 -1.13 -0.93 4.14
C LEU A 97 -2.54 -1.03 3.55
N ASN A 98 -2.76 -0.33 2.44
CA ASN A 98 -4.05 -0.37 1.75
C ASN A 98 -4.29 -1.77 1.13
N PRO A 99 -5.55 -2.13 0.81
CA PRO A 99 -5.87 -3.45 0.28
C PRO A 99 -5.15 -3.83 -1.02
N THR A 100 -4.73 -2.87 -1.83
CA THR A 100 -3.99 -3.14 -3.07
C THR A 100 -2.48 -3.27 -2.87
N GLY A 101 -1.97 -3.04 -1.65
CA GLY A 101 -0.55 -3.19 -1.33
C GLY A 101 0.37 -2.10 -1.88
N VAL A 102 -0.16 -0.99 -2.39
CA VAL A 102 0.62 0.03 -3.10
C VAL A 102 0.86 1.30 -2.28
N GLY A 103 0.27 1.42 -1.09
CA GLY A 103 0.47 2.58 -0.23
C GLY A 103 -0.10 2.44 1.17
N CYS A 104 0.24 3.40 2.03
CA CYS A 104 -0.11 3.45 3.43
C CYS A 104 -1.15 4.54 3.70
N VAL A 105 -2.18 4.22 4.48
CA VAL A 105 -3.28 5.12 4.79
C VAL A 105 -3.62 5.11 6.29
N ASP A 106 -3.95 6.27 6.86
CA ASP A 106 -4.52 6.37 8.21
C ASP A 106 -6.04 6.11 8.11
N THR A 107 -6.45 4.94 8.56
CA THR A 107 -7.84 4.46 8.54
C THR A 107 -8.59 4.82 9.83
N ARG A 108 -7.91 5.42 10.82
CA ARG A 108 -8.50 5.75 12.11
C ARG A 108 -9.55 6.82 11.93
N VAL A 109 -10.57 6.76 12.79
CA VAL A 109 -11.75 7.62 12.73
C VAL A 109 -11.88 8.40 14.03
N GLY A 110 -12.11 9.70 13.93
CA GLY A 110 -12.15 10.60 15.07
C GLY A 110 -12.85 11.92 14.75
N ASN A 111 -13.02 12.74 15.78
CA ASN A 111 -13.61 14.07 15.61
C ASN A 111 -12.53 15.06 15.15
N CYS A 112 -12.93 16.02 14.35
CA CYS A 112 -12.10 17.09 13.82
C CYS A 112 -12.42 18.39 14.52
N PHE A 113 -11.39 19.15 14.87
CA PHE A 113 -11.48 20.37 15.66
C PHE A 113 -10.74 21.50 14.96
N LEU A 114 -11.31 22.70 14.99
CA LEU A 114 -10.70 23.89 14.41
C LEU A 114 -9.59 24.44 15.31
N ASP A 115 -9.83 24.45 16.62
CA ASP A 115 -9.00 25.14 17.60
C ASP A 115 -8.47 24.21 18.70
N ILE A 116 -7.29 24.54 19.22
CA ILE A 116 -6.70 23.90 20.41
C ILE A 116 -6.54 24.88 21.56
N LEU A 117 -6.81 24.42 22.78
CA LEU A 117 -6.66 25.16 24.02
C LEU A 117 -5.59 24.51 24.90
N ALA A 118 -4.79 25.32 25.59
CA ALA A 118 -3.85 24.81 26.59
C ALA A 118 -4.61 24.39 27.86
N ARG A 119 -4.40 23.15 28.33
CA ARG A 119 -5.13 22.59 29.48
C ARG A 119 -4.52 22.94 30.84
N GLY A 120 -3.51 23.82 30.87
CA GLY A 120 -2.86 24.34 32.09
C GLY A 120 -1.88 23.37 32.77
N ASP A 121 -1.87 22.11 32.38
CA ASP A 121 -0.95 21.04 32.81
C ASP A 121 0.18 20.77 31.79
N GLY A 122 0.31 21.62 30.77
CA GLY A 122 1.20 21.41 29.62
C GLY A 122 0.60 20.55 28.51
N GLY A 123 -0.63 20.04 28.69
CA GLY A 123 -1.40 19.33 27.68
C GLY A 123 -2.23 20.25 26.79
N ILE A 124 -2.76 19.67 25.72
CA ILE A 124 -3.69 20.33 24.80
C ILE A 124 -5.11 19.76 24.95
N SER A 125 -6.10 20.60 24.71
CA SER A 125 -7.51 20.24 24.63
C SER A 125 -8.07 20.69 23.29
N CYS A 126 -8.80 19.81 22.62
CA CYS A 126 -9.49 20.11 21.38
C CYS A 126 -10.75 20.93 21.65
N SER A 127 -11.04 21.92 20.80
CA SER A 127 -12.22 22.79 20.89
C SER A 127 -12.74 23.17 19.50
N ALA A 128 -13.98 23.67 19.43
CA ALA A 128 -14.63 23.96 18.14
C ALA A 128 -14.66 22.74 17.21
N GLU A 129 -15.44 21.73 17.58
CA GLU A 129 -15.67 20.54 16.75
C GLU A 129 -16.33 20.94 15.43
N ILE A 130 -15.69 20.56 14.32
CA ILE A 130 -16.16 20.86 12.97
C ILE A 130 -16.57 19.60 12.20
N GLY A 131 -16.10 18.41 12.61
CA GLY A 131 -16.49 17.15 11.97
C GLY A 131 -16.48 15.98 12.92
N VAL A 132 -17.41 15.04 12.73
CA VAL A 132 -17.55 13.82 13.54
C VAL A 132 -17.23 12.61 12.67
N GLY A 133 -16.46 11.67 13.21
CA GLY A 133 -16.22 10.41 12.52
C GLY A 133 -15.50 10.55 11.18
N VAL A 134 -14.52 11.45 11.11
CA VAL A 134 -13.70 11.66 9.91
C VAL A 134 -12.29 11.09 10.11
N THR A 135 -11.61 10.77 9.02
CA THR A 135 -10.19 10.36 9.06
C THR A 135 -9.30 11.55 9.41
N ARG A 136 -8.11 11.30 9.96
CA ARG A 136 -7.12 12.35 10.25
C ARG A 136 -6.74 13.18 9.01
N ALA A 137 -6.53 12.54 7.85
CA ALA A 137 -6.23 13.23 6.60
C ALA A 137 -7.36 14.19 6.17
N SER A 138 -8.62 13.75 6.24
CA SER A 138 -9.77 14.63 5.96
C SER A 138 -9.81 15.90 6.82
N CYS A 139 -9.42 15.78 8.09
CA CYS A 139 -9.41 16.90 9.02
C CYS A 139 -8.21 17.83 8.74
N CYS A 140 -7.00 17.27 8.80
CA CYS A 140 -5.76 18.04 8.79
C CYS A 140 -5.32 18.51 7.40
N CYS A 141 -5.73 17.84 6.32
CA CYS A 141 -5.51 18.32 4.96
C CYS A 141 -6.56 19.35 4.52
N SER A 142 -7.51 19.70 5.40
CA SER A 142 -8.50 20.75 5.18
C SER A 142 -8.24 21.90 6.17
N LEU A 143 -9.24 22.33 6.94
CA LEU A 143 -9.12 23.45 7.89
C LEU A 143 -8.91 23.00 9.35
N GLY A 144 -8.80 21.71 9.62
CA GLY A 144 -8.68 21.21 10.99
C GLY A 144 -7.35 21.57 11.66
N GLY A 145 -7.40 22.04 12.90
CA GLY A 145 -6.23 22.27 13.75
C GLY A 145 -5.85 21.07 14.61
N ALA A 146 -6.82 20.21 14.95
CA ALA A 146 -6.58 18.98 15.70
C ALA A 146 -7.63 17.91 15.39
N TRP A 147 -7.29 16.66 15.70
CA TRP A 147 -8.09 15.49 15.37
C TRP A 147 -8.04 14.40 16.44
N GLY A 148 -9.14 13.67 16.62
CA GLY A 148 -9.19 12.47 17.43
C GLY A 148 -9.49 12.69 18.92
N ASN A 149 -9.47 11.58 19.66
CA ASN A 149 -9.56 11.53 21.12
C ASN A 149 -8.73 10.32 21.61
N PRO A 150 -7.53 10.52 22.18
CA PRO A 150 -6.94 11.77 22.65
C PRO A 150 -6.65 12.79 21.54
N CYS A 151 -6.67 14.08 21.89
CA CYS A 151 -6.52 15.19 20.94
C CYS A 151 -5.13 15.21 20.33
N GLU A 152 -5.02 14.92 19.02
CA GLU A 152 -3.77 14.97 18.25
C GLU A 152 -3.70 16.26 17.43
N LEU A 153 -2.56 16.96 17.48
CA LEU A 153 -2.32 18.13 16.64
C LEU A 153 -2.21 17.74 15.17
N CYS A 154 -2.81 18.55 14.31
CA CYS A 154 -2.55 18.44 12.88
C CYS A 154 -1.10 18.86 12.57
N PRO A 155 -0.42 18.16 11.64
CA PRO A 155 0.96 18.47 11.29
C PRO A 155 1.06 19.84 10.59
N ALA A 156 2.16 20.55 10.80
CA ALA A 156 2.37 21.86 10.18
C ALA A 156 2.52 21.73 8.66
N PRO A 157 1.97 22.63 7.82
CA PRO A 157 2.00 22.50 6.35
C PRO A 157 3.38 22.38 5.72
N ASN A 158 4.43 22.87 6.40
CA ASN A 158 5.82 22.80 5.95
C ASN A 158 6.56 21.53 6.39
N SER A 159 5.92 20.67 7.18
CA SER A 159 6.52 19.48 7.78
C SER A 159 6.53 18.28 6.83
N THR A 160 7.39 17.31 7.09
CA THR A 160 7.41 16.02 6.38
C THR A 160 6.15 15.22 6.67
N GLU A 161 5.64 15.31 7.90
CA GLU A 161 4.44 14.63 8.36
C GLU A 161 3.21 15.12 7.58
N TYR A 162 3.12 16.41 7.28
CA TYR A 162 2.04 16.95 6.46
C TYR A 162 2.13 16.46 5.02
N LYS A 163 3.32 16.40 4.43
CA LYS A 163 3.49 15.87 3.05
C LYS A 163 3.10 14.40 2.94
N THR A 164 3.36 13.61 3.97
CA THR A 164 2.93 12.20 4.06
C THR A 164 1.44 12.07 4.29
N LEU A 165 0.83 12.92 5.14
CA LEU A 165 -0.61 12.86 5.40
C LEU A 165 -1.44 13.41 4.23
N CYS A 166 -0.92 14.45 3.57
CA CYS A 166 -1.59 15.26 2.55
C CYS A 166 -0.75 15.33 1.26
N PRO A 167 -0.53 14.19 0.57
CA PRO A 167 0.33 14.16 -0.63
C PRO A 167 -0.20 15.01 -1.79
N GLY A 168 -1.52 15.24 -1.84
CA GLY A 168 -2.16 16.14 -2.81
C GLY A 168 -2.21 17.61 -2.40
N GLY A 169 -1.70 17.97 -1.22
CA GLY A 169 -1.84 19.30 -0.64
C GLY A 169 -3.22 19.55 0.00
N GLU A 170 -3.49 20.82 0.29
CA GLU A 170 -4.74 21.25 0.93
C GLU A 170 -5.98 20.92 0.08
N GLY A 171 -7.03 20.41 0.71
CA GLY A 171 -8.29 20.01 0.08
C GLY A 171 -8.29 18.62 -0.54
N PHE A 172 -7.15 17.91 -0.56
CA PHE A 172 -7.05 16.56 -1.12
C PHE A 172 -6.66 15.55 -0.05
N ARG A 173 -7.27 14.37 -0.10
CA ARG A 173 -6.94 13.23 0.76
C ARG A 173 -6.81 11.94 -0.06
N PRO A 174 -5.95 10.99 0.30
CA PRO A 174 -5.95 9.67 -0.32
C PRO A 174 -7.22 8.88 0.01
N ASN A 175 -7.80 8.20 -0.97
CA ASN A 175 -8.84 7.19 -0.73
C ASN A 175 -8.24 6.02 0.07
N PRO A 176 -8.87 5.55 1.16
CA PRO A 176 -8.30 4.49 2.00
C PRO A 176 -8.18 3.13 1.31
N ILE A 177 -8.90 2.91 0.21
CA ILE A 177 -8.87 1.65 -0.54
C ILE A 177 -7.91 1.77 -1.72
N THR A 178 -8.04 2.82 -2.53
CA THR A 178 -7.34 2.93 -3.81
C THR A 178 -6.11 3.84 -3.78
N VAL A 179 -5.87 4.55 -2.68
CA VAL A 179 -4.84 5.60 -2.52
C VAL A 179 -4.90 6.75 -3.54
N ILE A 180 -5.93 6.79 -4.38
CA ILE A 180 -6.19 7.88 -5.33
C ILE A 180 -6.60 9.14 -4.56
N LEU A 181 -6.06 10.28 -4.95
CA LEU A 181 -6.40 11.57 -4.36
C LEU A 181 -7.84 11.96 -4.66
N GLU A 182 -8.62 12.18 -3.60
CA GLU A 182 -9.97 12.71 -3.65
C GLU A 182 -9.96 14.16 -3.16
N GLY A 183 -10.49 15.07 -3.97
CA GLY A 183 -10.72 16.43 -3.55
C GLY A 183 -12.01 16.54 -2.76
N LYS A 184 -11.94 17.03 -1.51
CA LYS A 184 -13.10 17.59 -0.83
C LYS A 184 -12.97 19.11 -0.86
N HIS A 185 -13.95 19.77 -1.46
CA HIS A 185 -14.06 21.23 -1.39
C HIS A 185 -14.00 21.69 0.08
N PRO A 186 -13.45 22.88 0.38
CA PRO A 186 -13.18 23.35 1.75
C PRO A 186 -14.45 23.67 2.58
N TYR A 187 -15.62 23.20 2.16
CA TYR A 187 -16.87 23.31 2.88
C TYR A 187 -17.55 21.95 2.90
N PHE A 188 -17.42 21.26 4.04
CA PHE A 188 -18.18 20.11 4.52
C PHE A 188 -19.34 19.62 3.64
N SER A 189 -19.40 18.32 3.39
CA SER A 189 -20.70 17.64 3.30
C SER A 189 -20.94 16.95 4.64
N VAL A 190 -21.81 17.60 5.43
CA VAL A 190 -22.73 16.99 6.38
C VAL A 190 -23.46 15.79 5.78
#